data_AF-A0A1F7RB75-F1
#
_entry.id   AF-A0A1F7RB75-F1
#
_cell.length_a   1.000
_cell.length_b   1.000
_cell.length_c   1.000
_cell.angle_alpha   90.00
_cell.angle_beta   90.00
_cell.angle_gamma   90.00
#
_symmetry.space_group_name_H-M   'P 1'
#
loop_
_entity.id
_entity.type
_entity.pdbx_description
1 polymer ?
#
loop_
_entity_poly.entity_id
_entity_poly.type
_entity_poly.pdbx_seq_one_letter_code
_entity_poly.pdbx_strand_id
1 'polypeptide(L)'
;MARNLQAIEDYYVNQGLVGDKLRQAIEEDSEYQEILRSRKARLHKEVEIYDAEVGKYVLSTEKDYEILTKIRQLENKNLSSSDRELIELIKTQLELDWRSPILGKLDELLGKYK
;
A
#
# COMPACT_ATOMS: atom_id res chain seq x y z
N MET A 1 -12.58 -5.46 22.69
CA MET A 1 -12.62 -5.70 21.23
C MET A 1 -11.23 -5.36 20.72
N ALA A 2 -10.54 -6.31 20.08
CA ALA A 2 -9.26 -5.99 19.42
C ALA A 2 -9.53 -4.93 18.35
N ARG A 3 -8.80 -3.82 18.37
CA ARG A 3 -8.91 -2.81 17.31
C ARG A 3 -8.41 -3.46 16.02
N ASN A 4 -9.11 -3.27 14.91
CA ASN A 4 -8.60 -3.69 13.61
C ASN A 4 -7.59 -2.62 13.11
N LEU A 5 -6.75 -2.94 12.10
CA LEU A 5 -5.73 -2.02 11.60
C LEU A 5 -6.31 -0.63 11.24
N GLN A 6 -7.51 -0.61 10.64
CA GLN A 6 -8.23 0.61 10.32
C GLN A 6 -8.57 1.44 11.55
N ALA A 7 -9.04 0.83 12.64
CA ALA A 7 -9.38 1.54 13.86
C ALA A 7 -8.15 2.15 14.56
N ILE A 8 -6.98 1.55 14.39
CA ILE A 8 -5.71 2.10 14.90
C ILE A 8 -5.24 3.26 14.02
N GLU A 9 -5.32 3.12 12.70
CA GLU A 9 -5.03 4.20 11.76
C GLU A 9 -5.98 5.39 11.96
N ASP A 10 -7.29 5.15 12.04
CA ASP A 10 -8.32 6.15 12.28
C ASP A 10 -8.11 6.86 13.62
N TYR A 11 -7.59 6.17 14.65
CA TYR A 11 -7.25 6.79 15.93
C TYR A 11 -6.18 7.88 15.76
N TYR A 12 -5.09 7.57 15.03
CA TYR A 12 -4.04 8.55 14.78
C TYR A 12 -4.48 9.67 13.84
N VAL A 13 -5.28 9.36 12.82
CA VAL A 13 -5.90 10.36 11.93
C VAL A 13 -6.80 11.31 12.73
N ASN A 14 -7.61 10.80 13.66
CA ASN A 14 -8.46 11.61 14.54
C ASN A 14 -7.67 12.48 15.53
N GLN A 15 -6.39 12.16 15.77
CA GLN A 15 -5.46 13.03 16.51
C GLN A 15 -4.80 14.10 15.62
N GLY A 16 -5.17 14.17 14.34
CA GLY A 16 -4.63 15.12 13.37
C GLY A 16 -3.29 14.70 12.80
N LEU A 17 -2.85 13.45 13.03
CA LEU A 17 -1.64 12.93 12.39
C LEU A 17 -1.96 12.57 10.94
N VAL A 18 -1.11 13.05 10.04
CA VAL A 18 -1.21 12.81 8.59
C VAL A 18 0.18 12.64 8.00
N GLY A 19 0.26 12.02 6.82
CA GLY A 19 1.52 11.86 6.09
C GLY A 19 2.59 11.12 6.90
N ASP A 20 3.82 11.66 6.91
CA ASP A 20 4.96 11.02 7.57
C ASP A 20 4.79 10.88 9.09
N LYS A 21 4.04 11.78 9.73
CA LYS A 21 3.78 11.70 11.18
C LYS A 21 2.81 10.56 11.53
N LEU A 22 1.80 10.35 10.68
CA LEU A 22 0.91 9.20 10.80
C LEU A 22 1.68 7.90 10.58
N ARG A 23 2.58 7.90 9.57
CA ARG A 23 3.45 6.76 9.28
C ARG A 23 4.32 6.39 10.47
N GLN A 24 5.04 7.35 11.03
CA GLN A 24 5.90 7.12 12.17
C GLN A 24 5.12 6.58 13.37
N ALA A 25 3.94 7.16 13.66
CA ALA A 25 3.09 6.69 14.75
C ALA A 25 2.63 5.23 14.55
N ILE A 26 2.26 4.86 13.33
CA ILE A 26 1.83 3.50 12.98
C ILE A 26 3.00 2.50 12.97
N GLU A 27 4.20 2.93 12.58
CA GLU A 27 5.43 2.11 12.63
C GLU A 27 5.87 1.82 14.07
N GLU A 28 5.73 2.79 14.96
CA GLU A 28 6.07 2.68 16.39
C GLU A 28 4.98 1.95 17.21
N ASP A 29 3.77 1.82 16.67
CA ASP A 29 2.65 1.16 17.34
C ASP A 29 2.79 -0.38 17.33
N SER A 30 3.13 -0.94 18.50
CA SER A 30 3.31 -2.38 18.66
C SER A 30 2.04 -3.20 18.39
N GLU A 31 0.85 -2.67 18.71
CA GLU A 31 -0.43 -3.37 18.49
C GLU A 31 -0.72 -3.44 16.99
N TYR A 32 -0.53 -2.34 16.26
CA TYR A 32 -0.64 -2.29 14.82
C TYR A 32 0.31 -3.28 14.14
N GLN A 33 1.59 -3.26 14.53
CA GLN A 33 2.60 -4.13 13.93
C GLN A 33 2.33 -5.60 14.21
N GLU A 34 1.82 -5.96 15.40
CA GLU A 34 1.48 -7.34 15.73
C GLU A 34 0.28 -7.84 14.90
N ILE A 35 -0.79 -7.04 14.80
CA ILE A 35 -1.95 -7.37 13.96
C ILE A 35 -1.55 -7.49 12.49
N LEU A 36 -0.68 -6.58 12.01
CA LEU A 36 -0.17 -6.61 10.64
C LEU A 36 0.66 -7.88 10.39
N ARG A 37 1.54 -8.28 11.32
CA ARG A 37 2.32 -9.53 11.21
C ARG A 37 1.42 -10.76 11.21
N SER A 38 0.45 -10.85 12.12
CA SER A 38 -0.48 -11.98 12.17
C SER A 38 -1.33 -12.08 10.90
N ARG A 39 -1.77 -10.95 10.34
CA ARG A 39 -2.45 -10.90 9.03
C ARG A 39 -1.52 -11.32 7.90
N LYS A 40 -0.32 -10.76 7.81
CA LYS A 40 0.69 -11.14 6.80
C LYS A 40 0.96 -12.65 6.81
N ALA A 41 1.14 -13.25 7.98
CA ALA A 41 1.40 -14.68 8.12
C ALA A 41 0.21 -15.55 7.67
N ARG A 42 -1.03 -15.15 8.01
CA ARG A 42 -2.24 -15.85 7.55
C ARG A 42 -2.40 -15.76 6.03
N LEU A 43 -2.15 -14.57 5.48
CA LEU A 43 -2.43 -14.26 4.08
C LEU A 43 -1.32 -14.74 3.12
N HIS A 44 -0.06 -14.79 3.57
CA HIS A 44 1.04 -15.46 2.85
C HIS A 44 0.80 -16.96 2.65
N LYS A 45 -0.11 -17.56 3.43
CA LYS A 45 -0.53 -18.95 3.26
C LYS A 45 -1.64 -19.12 2.21
N GLU A 46 -2.41 -18.06 1.95
CA GLU A 46 -3.57 -18.07 1.04
C GLU A 46 -3.24 -17.53 -0.36
N VAL A 47 -2.25 -16.64 -0.45
CA VAL A 47 -1.75 -16.05 -1.68
C VAL A 47 -0.24 -16.28 -1.70
N GLU A 48 0.32 -16.85 -2.77
CA GLU A 48 1.78 -16.99 -2.97
C GLU A 48 2.42 -15.60 -3.07
N ILE A 49 2.61 -14.92 -1.95
CA ILE A 49 3.26 -13.61 -1.90
C ILE A 49 4.76 -13.85 -1.77
N TYR A 50 5.55 -13.37 -2.72
CA TYR A 50 7.00 -13.47 -2.64
C TYR A 50 7.52 -12.51 -1.55
N ASP A 51 8.44 -13.01 -0.72
CA ASP A 51 9.07 -12.28 0.41
C ASP A 51 9.61 -10.89 0.02
N ALA A 52 10.02 -10.70 -1.25
CA ALA A 52 10.52 -9.44 -1.77
C ALA A 52 9.50 -8.28 -1.73
N GLU A 53 8.20 -8.57 -1.72
CA GLU A 53 7.14 -7.55 -1.68
C GLU A 53 6.63 -7.28 -0.26
N VAL A 54 6.92 -8.16 0.70
CA VAL A 54 6.42 -8.10 2.08
C VAL A 54 6.95 -6.88 2.86
N GLY A 55 8.07 -6.30 2.41
CA GLY A 55 8.63 -5.06 2.95
C GLY A 55 8.23 -3.77 2.23
N LYS A 56 7.74 -3.86 0.98
CA LYS A 56 7.46 -2.68 0.14
C LYS A 56 6.03 -2.17 0.29
N TYR A 57 5.07 -3.10 0.44
CA TYR A 57 3.66 -2.76 0.48
C TYR A 57 3.05 -2.86 1.89
N VAL A 58 2.14 -1.94 2.17
CA VAL A 58 1.30 -1.89 3.36
C VAL A 58 -0.05 -2.48 2.99
N LEU A 59 -0.09 -3.80 3.03
CA LEU A 59 -1.30 -4.58 2.72
C LEU A 59 -2.15 -4.69 3.99
N SER A 60 -2.72 -3.58 4.43
CA SER A 60 -3.44 -3.47 5.70
C SER A 60 -4.86 -4.03 5.63
N THR A 61 -5.42 -4.17 4.44
CA THR A 61 -6.79 -4.63 4.20
C THR A 61 -6.83 -5.81 3.23
N GLU A 62 -7.88 -6.63 3.31
CA GLU A 62 -8.12 -7.73 2.34
C GLU A 62 -8.22 -7.19 0.90
N LYS A 63 -8.73 -5.96 0.73
CA LYS A 63 -8.82 -5.29 -0.57
C LYS A 63 -7.44 -5.00 -1.18
N ASP A 64 -6.44 -4.66 -0.36
CA ASP A 64 -5.07 -4.40 -0.85
C ASP A 64 -4.47 -5.67 -1.49
N TYR A 65 -4.78 -6.84 -0.92
CA TYR A 65 -4.40 -8.13 -1.48
C TYR A 65 -5.20 -8.50 -2.73
N GLU A 66 -6.51 -8.20 -2.77
CA GLU A 66 -7.30 -8.36 -3.99
C GLU A 66 -6.75 -7.51 -5.14
N ILE A 67 -6.36 -6.27 -4.84
CA ILE A 67 -5.72 -5.36 -5.80
C ILE A 67 -4.41 -5.98 -6.29
N LEU A 68 -3.54 -6.43 -5.38
CA LEU A 68 -2.25 -7.05 -5.75
C LEU A 68 -2.45 -8.32 -6.61
N THR A 69 -3.44 -9.14 -6.26
CA THR A 69 -3.78 -10.36 -7.02
C THR A 69 -4.23 -10.01 -8.44
N LYS A 70 -5.08 -9.00 -8.60
CA LYS A 70 -5.53 -8.53 -9.91
C LYS A 70 -4.37 -7.95 -10.72
N ILE A 71 -3.48 -7.19 -10.08
CA ILE A 71 -2.27 -6.65 -10.73
C ILE A 71 -1.42 -7.78 -11.31
N ARG A 72 -1.16 -8.84 -10.54
CA ARG A 72 -0.38 -10.00 -11.02
C ARG A 72 -1.05 -10.74 -12.18
N GLN A 73 -2.38 -10.88 -12.13
CA GLN A 73 -3.14 -11.46 -13.23
C GLN A 73 -3.02 -10.62 -14.51
N LEU A 74 -2.82 -9.31 -14.39
CA LEU A 74 -2.63 -8.38 -15.51
C LEU A 74 -1.17 -8.33 -15.98
N GLU A 75 -0.18 -8.41 -15.08
CA GLU A 75 1.25 -8.40 -15.43
C GLU A 75 1.66 -9.58 -16.33
N ASN A 76 0.97 -10.71 -16.21
CA ASN A 76 1.16 -11.87 -17.09
C ASN A 76 0.51 -11.71 -18.48
N LYS A 77 -0.11 -10.57 -18.77
CA LYS A 77 -0.76 -10.28 -20.07
C LYS A 77 0.08 -9.31 -20.89
N ASN A 78 -0.16 -9.32 -22.20
CA ASN A 78 0.47 -8.38 -23.11
C ASN A 78 -0.25 -7.01 -23.04
N LEU A 79 0.05 -6.25 -22.00
CA LEU A 79 -0.54 -4.93 -21.74
C LEU A 79 0.03 -3.85 -22.64
N SER A 80 -0.81 -2.87 -22.99
CA SER A 80 -0.38 -1.63 -23.64
C SER A 80 0.53 -0.80 -22.72
N SER A 81 1.28 0.15 -23.28
CA SER A 81 2.12 1.05 -22.47
C SER A 81 1.30 1.85 -21.46
N SER A 82 0.12 2.35 -21.86
CA SER A 82 -0.78 3.10 -20.99
C SER A 82 -1.35 2.24 -19.85
N ASP A 83 -1.71 0.99 -20.13
CA ASP A 83 -2.20 0.08 -19.08
C ASP A 83 -1.10 -0.29 -18.09
N ARG A 84 0.15 -0.43 -18.55
CA ARG A 84 1.30 -0.66 -17.67
C ARG A 84 1.55 0.53 -16.75
N GLU A 85 1.53 1.76 -17.29
CA GLU A 85 1.66 2.98 -16.48
C GLU A 85 0.54 3.08 -15.43
N LEU A 86 -0.70 2.71 -15.80
CA LEU A 86 -1.81 2.68 -14.86
C LEU A 86 -1.59 1.64 -13.75
N ILE A 87 -1.12 0.45 -14.09
CA ILE A 87 -0.81 -0.58 -13.10
C ILE A 87 0.31 -0.13 -12.17
N GLU A 88 1.38 0.46 -12.69
CA GLU A 88 2.45 1.03 -11.86
C GLU A 88 1.90 2.07 -10.88
N LEU A 89 1.03 2.97 -11.35
CA LEU A 89 0.37 3.94 -10.49
C LEU A 89 -0.46 3.24 -9.40
N ILE A 90 -1.25 2.23 -9.73
CA ILE A 90 -2.03 1.47 -8.74
C ILE A 90 -1.10 0.77 -7.73
N LYS A 91 0.04 0.20 -8.17
CA LYS A 91 1.02 -0.43 -7.27
C LYS A 91 1.60 0.57 -6.26
N THR A 92 1.84 1.82 -6.66
CA THR A 92 2.32 2.83 -5.71
C THR A 92 1.36 3.05 -4.56
N GLN A 93 0.04 2.89 -4.76
CA GLN A 93 -0.97 3.08 -3.71
C GLN A 93 -0.92 2.02 -2.62
N LEU A 94 -0.28 0.88 -2.91
CA LEU A 94 -0.03 -0.16 -1.92
C LEU A 94 1.23 0.14 -1.09
N GLU A 95 2.04 1.14 -1.45
CA GLU A 95 3.25 1.51 -0.72
C GLU A 95 2.93 2.39 0.50
N LEU A 96 3.74 2.26 1.54
CA LEU A 96 3.62 3.10 2.74
C LEU A 96 3.76 4.60 2.41
N ASP A 97 4.60 4.91 1.42
CA ASP A 97 4.80 6.25 0.89
C ASP A 97 4.29 6.46 -0.52
N TRP A 98 3.04 6.08 -0.76
CA TRP A 98 2.39 6.27 -2.06
C TRP A 98 2.30 7.73 -2.54
N ARG A 99 2.41 8.71 -1.64
CA ARG A 99 2.28 10.14 -1.96
C ARG A 99 3.49 10.66 -2.74
N SER A 100 4.70 10.26 -2.34
CA SER A 100 5.95 10.65 -3.01
C SER A 100 6.01 10.29 -4.51
N PRO A 101 5.73 9.04 -4.95
CA PRO A 101 5.75 8.69 -6.36
C PRO A 101 4.62 9.38 -7.15
N ILE A 102 3.45 9.63 -6.55
CA ILE A 102 2.41 10.44 -7.20
C ILE A 102 2.89 11.87 -7.44
N LEU A 103 3.45 12.52 -6.41
CA LEU A 103 3.91 13.91 -6.52
C LEU A 103 4.97 14.03 -7.61
N GLY A 104 5.94 13.12 -7.66
CA GLY A 104 6.94 13.08 -8.73
C GLY A 104 6.31 12.96 -10.12
N LYS A 105 5.30 12.09 -10.29
CA LYS A 105 4.57 11.96 -11.56
C LYS A 105 3.78 13.21 -11.93
N LEU A 106 3.18 13.89 -10.96
CA LEU A 106 2.46 15.15 -11.19
C LEU A 106 3.42 16.27 -11.58
N ASP A 107 4.60 16.36 -10.95
CA ASP A 107 5.62 17.35 -11.31
C ASP A 107 6.16 17.13 -12.73
N GLU A 108 6.38 15.88 -13.14
CA GLU A 108 6.71 15.53 -14.52
C GLU A 108 5.64 16.01 -15.51
N LEU A 109 4.36 15.79 -15.20
CA LEU A 109 3.24 16.22 -16.04
C LEU A 109 3.12 17.74 -16.10
N LEU A 110 3.23 18.43 -14.96
CA LEU A 110 3.25 19.89 -14.92
C LEU A 110 4.42 20.46 -15.73
N GLY A 111 5.57 19.79 -15.76
CA GLY A 111 6.70 20.16 -16.62
C GLY A 111 6.43 19.99 -18.12
N LYS A 112 5.64 18.97 -18.52
CA LYS A 112 5.29 18.71 -19.93
C LYS A 112 4.24 19.65 -20.50
N TYR A 113 3.33 20.13 -19.66
CA TYR A 113 2.22 21.00 -20.05
C TYR A 113 2.41 22.47 -19.66
N LYS A 114 3.64 22.84 -19.25
CA LYS A 114 4.11 24.23 -19.19
C LYS A 114 4.58 24.70 -20.54
#